data_AF-G2H0A1-F1
#
_entry.id   AF-G2H0A1-F1
#
_cell.length_a   1.000
_cell.length_b   1.000
_cell.length_c   1.000
_cell.angle_alpha   90.00
_cell.angle_beta   90.00
_cell.angle_gamma   90.00
#
_symmetry.space_group_name_H-M   'P 1'
#
loop_
_entity.id
_entity.type
_entity.pdbx_description
1 polymer ?
#
loop_
_entity_poly.entity_id
_entity_poly.type
_entity_poly.pdbx_seq_one_letter_code
_entity_poly.pdbx_strand_id
1 'polypeptide(L)'
;MIDLIKFSIPFKEEHLIITKSADEQGGIYIDLEAVAKKSGLILSARSVEFDIDGDLTVKGLNHPFDSLPTHYSGLAMKIYCGTCNRHPCVEIKASPAKLLQGHNVFGSTDLALCGMELLVNLAVSASKLYEMLNIGATVIDRIDVTYSARIPTEKQAEQVISALRNVSNGQTKRTRAQEWETTCMWNEGSRHRVLIAYLKHPELMRQCQLIKSAIARNPRNLSLRNQLQVMEDPKLQKF
;
A
#
# COMPACT_ATOMS: atom_id res chain seq x y z
N MET A 1 -15.07 4.62 5.98
CA MET A 1 -13.68 5.13 5.99
C MET A 1 -12.96 4.66 4.74
N ILE A 2 -11.97 5.41 4.28
CA ILE A 2 -11.04 4.94 3.26
C ILE A 2 -9.93 4.15 3.97
N ASP A 3 -9.82 2.85 3.67
CA ASP A 3 -8.91 1.93 4.37
C ASP A 3 -7.62 1.69 3.60
N LEU A 4 -7.63 1.79 2.27
CA LEU A 4 -6.43 1.76 1.45
C LEU A 4 -6.58 2.66 0.25
N ILE A 5 -5.52 3.40 -0.05
CA ILE A 5 -5.37 4.12 -1.32
C ILE A 5 -4.09 3.64 -1.97
N LYS A 6 -4.16 3.45 -3.29
CA LYS A 6 -3.03 3.21 -4.15
C LYS A 6 -2.98 4.30 -5.22
N PHE A 7 -1.87 5.01 -5.29
CA PHE A 7 -1.60 5.99 -6.34
C PHE A 7 -0.52 5.52 -7.29
N SER A 8 -0.67 5.90 -8.55
CA SER A 8 0.42 5.98 -9.53
C SER A 8 0.68 7.45 -9.83
N ILE A 9 1.90 7.90 -9.53
CA ILE A 9 2.34 9.28 -9.73
C ILE A 9 3.34 9.31 -10.90
N PRO A 10 2.99 9.93 -12.04
CA PRO A 10 3.87 9.96 -13.20
C PRO A 10 5.09 10.85 -12.97
N PHE A 11 6.18 10.57 -13.69
CA PHE A 11 7.33 11.46 -13.76
C PHE A 11 7.01 12.68 -14.64
N LYS A 12 7.68 13.81 -14.36
CA LYS A 12 7.64 14.98 -15.25
C LYS A 12 8.31 14.67 -16.58
N GLU A 13 7.90 15.38 -17.63
CA GLU A 13 8.33 15.12 -19.01
C GLU A 13 9.86 15.21 -19.18
N GLU A 14 10.54 16.12 -18.47
CA GLU A 14 12.00 16.27 -18.53
C GLU A 14 12.79 15.05 -18.03
N HIS A 15 12.14 14.10 -17.35
CA HIS A 15 12.75 12.86 -16.87
C HIS A 15 12.41 11.65 -17.74
N LEU A 16 11.59 11.83 -18.78
CA LEU A 16 11.15 10.75 -19.64
C LEU A 16 12.09 10.56 -20.84
N ILE A 17 12.43 9.30 -21.09
CA ILE A 17 13.12 8.86 -22.30
C ILE A 17 12.07 8.23 -23.22
N ILE A 18 11.86 8.84 -24.38
CA ILE A 18 10.88 8.38 -25.37
C ILE A 18 11.63 7.69 -26.49
N THR A 19 11.46 6.37 -26.60
CA THR A 19 12.04 5.59 -27.69
C THR A 19 10.96 5.39 -28.76
N LYS A 20 11.15 6.04 -29.91
CA LYS A 20 10.35 5.79 -31.11
C LYS A 20 11.14 4.82 -31.99
N SER A 21 10.67 3.59 -32.15
CA SER A 21 11.22 2.68 -33.17
C SER A 21 10.18 2.47 -34.27
N ALA A 22 10.66 2.37 -35.51
CA ALA A 22 9.82 2.12 -36.69
C ALA A 22 9.33 0.66 -36.76
N ASP A 23 10.08 -0.28 -36.15
CA ASP A 23 9.90 -1.71 -36.37
C ASP A 23 9.73 -2.56 -35.07
N GLU A 24 9.87 -1.98 -33.88
CA GLU A 24 9.60 -2.65 -32.59
C GLU A 24 8.94 -1.72 -31.57
N GLN A 25 8.17 -2.29 -30.62
CA GLN A 25 7.29 -1.59 -29.68
C GLN A 25 8.02 -0.43 -28.96
N GLY A 26 7.79 0.79 -29.46
CA GLY A 26 8.21 2.01 -28.79
C GLY A 26 7.70 2.08 -27.35
N GLY A 27 8.33 2.93 -26.55
CA GLY A 27 8.00 3.02 -25.13
C GLY A 27 8.51 4.29 -24.49
N ILE A 28 8.00 4.54 -23.29
CA ILE A 28 8.37 5.67 -22.45
C ILE A 28 9.01 5.09 -21.19
N TYR A 29 10.19 5.57 -20.87
CA TYR A 29 11.02 5.05 -19.79
C TYR A 29 11.61 6.17 -18.94
N ILE A 30 12.22 5.79 -17.83
CA ILE A 30 13.12 6.65 -17.04
C ILE A 30 14.49 6.00 -16.93
N ASP A 31 15.53 6.82 -16.77
CA ASP A 31 16.83 6.34 -16.31
C ASP A 31 16.77 6.11 -14.79
N LEU A 32 16.56 4.85 -14.39
CA LEU A 32 16.44 4.48 -12.98
C LEU A 32 17.73 4.75 -12.20
N GLU A 33 18.89 4.60 -12.84
CA GLU A 33 20.17 4.84 -12.17
C GLU A 33 20.36 6.33 -11.88
N ALA A 34 20.06 7.19 -12.85
CA ALA A 34 20.08 8.64 -12.66
C ALA A 34 19.07 9.10 -11.59
N VAL A 35 17.87 8.51 -11.57
CA VAL A 35 16.88 8.77 -10.52
C VAL A 35 17.44 8.39 -9.15
N ALA A 36 17.95 7.15 -8.99
CA ALA A 36 18.47 6.67 -7.73
C ALA A 36 19.66 7.48 -7.21
N LYS A 37 20.60 7.85 -8.08
CA LYS A 37 21.75 8.71 -7.73
C LYS A 37 21.31 10.07 -7.17
N LYS A 38 20.23 10.64 -7.71
CA LYS A 38 19.70 11.94 -7.27
C LYS A 38 18.83 11.84 -6.02
N SER A 39 18.09 10.74 -5.87
CA SER A 39 17.12 10.58 -4.78
C SER A 39 17.64 9.77 -3.59
N GLY A 40 18.81 9.14 -3.70
CA GLY A 40 19.39 8.28 -2.66
C GLY A 40 18.67 6.94 -2.49
N LEU A 41 17.92 6.49 -3.51
CA LEU A 41 17.15 5.25 -3.43
C LEU A 41 18.05 4.02 -3.57
N ILE A 42 17.68 2.98 -2.85
CA ILE A 42 18.35 1.69 -2.93
C ILE A 42 17.75 0.90 -4.09
N LEU A 43 18.62 0.43 -4.99
CA LEU A 43 18.25 -0.42 -6.11
C LEU A 43 18.67 -1.87 -5.86
N SER A 44 17.98 -2.79 -6.51
CA SER A 44 18.35 -4.21 -6.61
C SER A 44 18.81 -4.51 -8.02
N ALA A 45 19.85 -5.31 -8.16
CA ALA A 45 20.35 -5.79 -9.45
C ALA A 45 19.99 -7.26 -9.66
N ARG A 46 19.83 -7.68 -10.93
CA ARG A 46 19.65 -9.10 -11.28
C ARG A 46 20.98 -9.81 -11.43
N SER A 47 21.97 -9.15 -12.04
CA SER A 47 23.31 -9.70 -12.25
C SER A 47 24.35 -8.64 -11.91
N VAL A 48 25.43 -9.10 -11.30
CA VAL A 48 26.65 -8.34 -11.01
C VAL A 48 27.80 -9.14 -11.56
N GLU A 49 28.48 -8.58 -12.55
CA GLU A 49 29.60 -9.21 -13.27
C GLU A 49 30.87 -8.41 -12.98
N PHE A 50 31.94 -9.11 -12.63
CA PHE A 50 33.28 -8.52 -12.50
C PHE A 50 34.02 -8.78 -13.79
N ASP A 51 34.52 -7.71 -14.42
CA ASP A 51 35.40 -7.83 -15.56
C ASP A 51 36.80 -8.27 -15.12
N ILE A 52 37.57 -8.82 -16.06
CA ILE A 52 38.93 -9.31 -15.82
C ILE A 52 39.85 -8.16 -15.38
N ASP A 53 39.59 -6.95 -15.87
CA ASP A 53 40.32 -5.72 -15.53
C ASP A 53 39.85 -5.08 -14.19
N GLY A 54 38.88 -5.71 -13.50
CA GLY A 54 38.39 -5.30 -12.19
C GLY A 54 37.16 -4.38 -12.22
N ASP A 55 36.65 -4.04 -13.40
CA ASP A 55 35.46 -3.20 -13.55
C ASP A 55 34.17 -3.95 -13.18
N LEU A 56 33.22 -3.23 -12.59
CA LEU A 56 31.94 -3.77 -12.13
C LEU A 56 30.84 -3.45 -13.14
N THR A 57 30.23 -4.48 -13.72
CA THR A 57 29.05 -4.33 -14.57
C THR A 57 27.80 -4.79 -13.82
N VAL A 58 26.81 -3.90 -13.69
CA VAL A 58 25.53 -4.19 -13.04
C VAL A 58 24.41 -4.23 -14.07
N LYS A 59 23.63 -5.32 -14.10
CA LYS A 59 22.54 -5.51 -15.07
C LYS A 59 21.20 -5.76 -14.38
N GLY A 60 20.12 -5.29 -15.02
CA GLY A 60 18.74 -5.54 -14.58
C GLY A 60 18.37 -4.80 -13.30
N LEU A 61 18.73 -3.52 -13.20
CA LEU A 61 18.37 -2.66 -12.07
C LEU A 61 16.84 -2.58 -11.92
N ASN A 62 16.38 -2.69 -10.68
CA ASN A 62 14.98 -2.46 -10.31
C ASN A 62 14.89 -1.84 -8.92
N HIS A 63 13.79 -1.13 -8.67
CA HIS A 63 13.46 -0.65 -7.33
C HIS A 63 12.59 -1.71 -6.60
N PRO A 64 13.06 -2.29 -5.48
CA PRO A 64 12.23 -3.18 -4.66
C PRO A 64 11.06 -2.40 -4.04
N PHE A 65 10.14 -3.08 -3.35
CA PHE A 65 9.20 -2.33 -2.51
C PHE A 65 9.97 -1.77 -1.33
N ASP A 66 9.87 -0.46 -1.15
CA ASP A 66 10.42 0.27 -0.01
C ASP A 66 9.27 0.74 0.89
N SER A 67 9.58 1.00 2.16
CA SER A 67 8.63 1.45 3.17
C SER A 67 9.10 2.78 3.74
N LEU A 68 8.53 3.88 3.25
CA LEU A 68 8.82 5.21 3.77
C LEU A 68 8.33 5.33 5.22
N PRO A 69 9.16 5.86 6.13
CA PRO A 69 8.83 5.95 7.55
C PRO A 69 7.73 6.97 7.79
N THR A 70 6.84 6.67 8.74
CA THR A 70 5.85 7.62 9.28
C THR A 70 5.71 7.42 10.79
N HIS A 71 4.89 8.24 11.45
CA HIS A 71 4.68 8.18 12.90
C HIS A 71 4.11 6.85 13.40
N TYR A 72 3.26 6.19 12.62
CA TYR A 72 2.55 4.97 13.05
C TYR A 72 2.70 3.76 12.13
N SER A 73 2.84 3.96 10.81
CA SER A 73 2.87 2.85 9.85
C SER A 73 3.58 3.21 8.55
N GLY A 74 4.28 2.27 7.93
CA GLY A 74 5.00 2.54 6.69
C GLY A 74 4.09 2.89 5.50
N LEU A 75 4.55 3.83 4.66
CA LEU A 75 3.99 4.06 3.32
C LEU A 75 4.78 3.21 2.32
N ALA A 76 4.12 2.24 1.70
CA ALA A 76 4.80 1.38 0.72
C ALA A 76 4.99 2.13 -0.60
N MET A 77 6.19 2.10 -1.15
CA MET A 77 6.60 2.80 -2.36
C MET A 77 7.32 1.87 -3.34
N LYS A 78 7.08 2.04 -4.64
CA LYS A 78 7.83 1.36 -5.70
C LYS A 78 7.93 2.21 -6.97
N ILE A 79 9.11 2.23 -7.59
CA ILE A 79 9.30 2.84 -8.90
C ILE A 79 9.09 1.81 -10.01
N TYR A 80 8.27 2.16 -10.99
CA TYR A 80 8.13 1.46 -12.26
C TYR A 80 8.84 2.26 -13.36
N CYS A 81 9.79 1.63 -14.05
CA CYS A 81 10.68 2.30 -15.00
C CYS A 81 10.05 2.57 -16.38
N GLY A 82 8.80 2.16 -16.57
CA GLY A 82 8.12 2.20 -17.85
C GLY A 82 8.33 0.94 -18.69
N THR A 83 7.37 0.67 -19.56
CA THR A 83 7.37 -0.38 -20.59
C THR A 83 6.58 0.13 -21.80
N CYS A 84 6.48 -0.66 -22.88
CA CYS A 84 5.57 -0.36 -23.99
C CYS A 84 4.08 -0.30 -23.58
N ASN A 85 3.72 -0.87 -22.42
CA ASN A 85 2.33 -0.98 -21.95
C ASN A 85 2.04 -0.20 -20.66
N ARG A 86 3.05 0.41 -20.03
CA ARG A 86 2.89 1.17 -18.78
C ARG A 86 3.88 2.31 -18.76
N HIS A 87 3.39 3.53 -18.59
CA HIS A 87 4.25 4.70 -18.38
C HIS A 87 5.03 4.57 -17.06
N PRO A 88 6.24 5.14 -16.97
CA PRO A 88 6.99 5.17 -15.73
C PRO A 88 6.25 5.97 -14.67
N CYS A 89 6.20 5.43 -13.46
CA CYS A 89 5.53 6.07 -12.33
C CYS A 89 6.13 5.62 -11.00
N VAL A 90 5.87 6.43 -9.98
CA VAL A 90 6.03 6.03 -8.58
C VAL A 90 4.69 5.55 -8.07
N GLU A 91 4.63 4.29 -7.68
CA GLU A 91 3.50 3.69 -7.01
C GLU A 91 3.65 3.90 -5.50
N ILE A 92 2.66 4.52 -4.86
CA ILE A 92 2.56 4.56 -3.40
C ILE A 92 1.24 3.95 -2.93
N LYS A 93 1.28 3.22 -1.82
CA LYS A 93 0.08 2.63 -1.20
C LYS A 93 0.18 2.56 0.31
N ALA A 94 -0.90 2.94 0.99
CA ALA A 94 -1.02 2.84 2.43
C ALA A 94 -2.49 2.89 2.86
N SER A 95 -2.71 2.62 4.15
CA SER A 95 -3.97 2.93 4.81
C SER A 95 -3.92 4.36 5.36
N PRO A 96 -4.69 5.31 4.81
CA PRO A 96 -4.69 6.69 5.30
C PRO A 96 -5.05 6.79 6.77
N ALA A 97 -6.00 5.96 7.23
CA ALA A 97 -6.38 5.88 8.64
C ALA A 97 -5.20 5.48 9.53
N LYS A 98 -4.37 4.52 9.11
CA LYS A 98 -3.16 4.15 9.87
C LYS A 98 -2.09 5.24 9.85
N LEU A 99 -1.98 6.01 8.76
CA LEU A 99 -1.04 7.13 8.70
C LEU A 99 -1.47 8.28 9.63
N LEU A 100 -2.76 8.66 9.58
CA LEU A 100 -3.31 9.79 10.33
C LEU A 100 -3.44 9.51 11.82
N GLN A 101 -3.83 8.29 12.21
CA GLN A 101 -4.20 7.99 13.60
C GLN A 101 -3.68 6.64 14.13
N GLY A 102 -2.95 5.86 13.34
CA GLY A 102 -2.32 4.60 13.80
C GLY A 102 -3.19 3.35 13.79
N HIS A 103 -4.49 3.44 13.47
CA HIS A 103 -5.37 2.29 13.34
C HIS A 103 -6.33 2.42 12.15
N ASN A 104 -6.99 1.31 11.78
CA ASN A 104 -8.03 1.30 10.76
C ASN A 104 -9.38 0.72 11.25
N VAL A 105 -9.76 1.02 12.50
CA VAL A 105 -11.09 0.67 13.03
C VAL A 105 -12.17 1.62 12.50
N PHE A 106 -11.87 2.91 12.50
CA PHE A 106 -12.63 3.99 11.87
C PHE A 106 -11.65 4.98 11.21
N GLY A 107 -12.15 5.95 10.46
CA GLY A 107 -11.33 6.97 9.80
C GLY A 107 -12.11 7.83 8.81
N SER A 108 -11.42 8.78 8.20
CA SER A 108 -12.02 9.73 7.26
C SER A 108 -12.59 9.05 6.00
N THR A 109 -13.60 9.68 5.42
CA THR A 109 -14.12 9.40 4.07
C THR A 109 -13.75 10.48 3.06
N ASP A 110 -13.06 11.54 3.50
CA ASP A 110 -12.57 12.60 2.63
C ASP A 110 -11.33 12.12 1.87
N LEU A 111 -11.51 11.95 0.56
CA LEU A 111 -10.47 11.49 -0.35
C LEU A 111 -9.33 12.51 -0.48
N ALA A 112 -9.62 13.81 -0.42
CA ALA A 112 -8.61 14.84 -0.53
C ALA A 112 -7.68 14.83 0.69
N LEU A 113 -8.25 14.76 1.90
CA LEU A 113 -7.49 14.60 3.14
C LEU A 113 -6.63 13.33 3.11
N CYS A 114 -7.25 12.20 2.79
CA CYS A 114 -6.55 10.91 2.76
C CYS A 114 -5.43 10.88 1.72
N GLY A 115 -5.68 11.43 0.52
CA GLY A 115 -4.68 11.50 -0.55
C GLY A 115 -3.52 12.46 -0.21
N MET A 116 -3.84 13.62 0.38
CA MET A 116 -2.84 14.59 0.80
C MET A 116 -1.85 13.99 1.80
N GLU A 117 -2.33 13.20 2.78
CA GLU A 117 -1.47 12.54 3.75
C GLU A 117 -0.42 11.64 3.08
N LEU A 118 -0.81 10.84 2.09
CA LEU A 118 0.12 9.98 1.34
C LEU A 118 1.17 10.82 0.58
N LEU A 119 0.73 11.89 -0.07
CA LEU A 119 1.61 12.77 -0.87
C LEU A 119 2.57 13.57 0.00
N VAL A 120 2.14 14.06 1.17
CA VAL A 120 2.99 14.78 2.12
C VAL A 120 4.04 13.84 2.71
N ASN A 121 3.69 12.60 3.06
CA ASN A 121 4.68 11.62 3.51
C ASN A 121 5.73 11.32 2.43
N LEU A 122 5.34 11.25 1.16
CA LEU A 122 6.30 11.12 0.06
C LEU A 122 7.19 12.36 -0.06
N ALA A 123 6.63 13.57 0.04
CA ALA A 123 7.38 14.82 -0.05
C ALA A 123 8.42 14.97 1.08
N VAL A 124 8.06 14.56 2.30
CA VAL A 124 8.95 14.66 3.48
C VAL A 124 10.01 13.56 3.45
N SER A 125 9.63 12.31 3.18
CA SER A 125 10.53 11.16 3.28
C SER A 125 11.40 10.96 2.03
N ALA A 126 10.96 11.44 0.87
CA ALA A 126 11.67 11.28 -0.41
C ALA A 126 11.59 12.56 -1.26
N SER A 127 11.93 13.71 -0.68
CA SER A 127 11.81 15.04 -1.30
C SER A 127 12.41 15.14 -2.70
N LYS A 128 13.62 14.58 -2.90
CA LYS A 128 14.29 14.56 -4.22
C LYS A 128 13.58 13.73 -5.27
N LEU A 129 12.96 12.62 -4.87
CA LEU A 129 12.08 11.88 -5.78
C LEU A 129 10.82 12.69 -6.07
N TYR A 130 10.20 13.27 -5.04
CA TYR A 130 8.98 14.07 -5.17
C TYR A 130 9.13 15.24 -6.15
N GLU A 131 10.28 15.92 -6.14
CA GLU A 131 10.61 17.00 -7.08
C GLU A 131 10.58 16.55 -8.56
N MET A 132 10.81 15.28 -8.86
CA MET A 132 10.82 14.72 -10.22
C MET A 132 9.42 14.31 -10.73
N LEU A 133 8.41 14.34 -9.86
CA LEU A 133 7.09 13.81 -10.14
C LEU A 133 6.11 14.90 -10.56
N ASN A 134 5.20 14.54 -11.46
CA ASN A 134 4.05 15.36 -11.80
C ASN A 134 2.88 15.03 -10.87
N ILE A 135 2.87 15.67 -9.70
CA ILE A 135 1.88 15.44 -8.64
C ILE A 135 0.46 15.76 -9.12
N GLY A 136 0.29 16.77 -9.97
CA GLY A 136 -1.02 17.15 -10.52
C GLY A 136 -1.63 16.09 -11.44
N ALA A 137 -0.81 15.20 -12.01
CA ALA A 137 -1.24 14.09 -12.86
C ALA A 137 -1.33 12.75 -12.10
N THR A 138 -1.41 12.77 -10.77
CA THR A 138 -1.58 11.57 -9.94
C THR A 138 -2.88 10.86 -10.27
N VAL A 139 -2.82 9.53 -10.43
CA VAL A 139 -3.98 8.67 -10.68
C VAL A 139 -4.24 7.75 -9.50
N ILE A 140 -5.52 7.53 -9.20
CA ILE A 140 -5.98 6.55 -8.20
C ILE A 140 -6.15 5.20 -8.87
N ASP A 141 -5.23 4.28 -8.60
CA ASP A 141 -5.25 2.93 -9.18
C ASP A 141 -6.23 2.01 -8.43
N ARG A 142 -6.35 2.20 -7.11
CA ARG A 142 -7.20 1.40 -6.24
C ARG A 142 -7.60 2.17 -4.99
N ILE A 143 -8.84 1.96 -4.58
CA ILE A 143 -9.37 2.42 -3.30
C ILE A 143 -10.09 1.26 -2.61
N ASP A 144 -9.78 1.03 -1.35
CA ASP A 144 -10.55 0.13 -0.49
C ASP A 144 -11.33 0.99 0.51
N VAL A 145 -12.64 0.77 0.57
CA VAL A 145 -13.55 1.48 1.47
C VAL A 145 -14.14 0.50 2.47
N THR A 146 -14.13 0.89 3.74
CA THR A 146 -14.60 0.06 4.84
C THR A 146 -15.79 0.73 5.52
N TYR A 147 -16.86 -0.05 5.68
CA TYR A 147 -18.00 0.29 6.50
C TYR A 147 -18.00 -0.60 7.74
N SER A 148 -18.16 0.02 8.92
CA SER A 148 -18.17 -0.68 10.20
C SER A 148 -19.58 -0.66 10.77
N ALA A 149 -20.08 -1.81 11.20
CA ALA A 149 -21.38 -1.96 11.84
C ALA A 149 -21.21 -2.62 13.22
N ARG A 150 -21.95 -2.11 14.22
CA ARG A 150 -21.96 -2.68 15.56
C ARG A 150 -23.04 -3.76 15.67
N ILE A 151 -22.65 -4.89 16.24
CA ILE A 151 -23.56 -5.98 16.58
C ILE A 151 -23.47 -6.21 18.10
N PRO A 152 -24.58 -6.40 18.82
CA PRO A 152 -24.58 -6.43 20.29
C PRO A 152 -23.68 -7.49 20.92
N THR A 153 -23.51 -8.64 20.27
CA THR A 153 -22.70 -9.76 20.79
C THR A 153 -21.88 -10.38 19.67
N GLU A 154 -20.72 -10.94 20.02
CA GLU A 154 -19.84 -11.64 19.07
C GLU A 154 -20.57 -12.82 18.40
N LYS A 155 -21.36 -13.59 19.16
CA LYS A 155 -22.18 -14.69 18.62
C LYS A 155 -23.18 -14.23 17.56
N GLN A 156 -23.84 -13.10 17.76
CA GLN A 156 -24.72 -12.52 16.74
C GLN A 156 -23.93 -12.04 15.53
N ALA A 157 -22.73 -11.49 15.74
CA ALA A 157 -21.87 -11.05 14.65
C ALA A 157 -21.39 -12.24 13.78
N GLU A 158 -21.04 -13.36 14.40
CA GLU A 158 -20.74 -14.63 13.72
C GLU A 158 -21.94 -15.13 12.90
N GLN A 159 -23.16 -15.06 13.45
CA GLN A 159 -24.39 -15.40 12.73
C GLN A 159 -24.60 -14.49 11.52
N VAL A 160 -24.32 -13.19 11.63
CA VAL A 160 -24.38 -12.25 10.50
C VAL A 160 -23.36 -12.62 9.43
N ILE A 161 -22.10 -12.92 9.78
CA ILE A 161 -21.09 -13.36 8.80
C ILE A 161 -21.53 -14.67 8.12
N SER A 162 -22.09 -15.60 8.88
CA SER A 162 -22.64 -16.86 8.35
C SER A 162 -23.79 -16.63 7.38
N ALA A 163 -24.70 -15.69 7.68
CA ALA A 163 -25.78 -15.31 6.78
C ALA A 163 -25.24 -14.65 5.49
N LEU A 164 -24.32 -13.68 5.64
CA LEU A 164 -23.70 -12.98 4.52
C LEU A 164 -22.98 -13.94 3.57
N ARG A 165 -22.30 -14.96 4.09
CA ARG A 165 -21.57 -15.97 3.30
C ARG A 165 -22.42 -16.62 2.21
N ASN A 166 -23.75 -16.68 2.38
CA ASN A 166 -24.68 -17.28 1.42
C ASN A 166 -25.27 -16.26 0.42
N VAL A 167 -24.96 -14.98 0.56
CA VAL A 167 -25.41 -13.94 -0.36
C VAL A 167 -24.69 -14.08 -1.69
N SER A 168 -25.47 -14.21 -2.76
CA SER A 168 -25.00 -14.25 -4.15
C SER A 168 -26.04 -13.55 -5.02
N ASN A 169 -25.64 -12.48 -5.70
CA ASN A 169 -26.53 -11.74 -6.59
C ASN A 169 -25.75 -11.07 -7.73
N GLY A 170 -26.22 -11.24 -8.97
CA GLY A 170 -25.58 -10.69 -10.16
C GLY A 170 -24.08 -11.04 -10.24
N GLN A 171 -23.25 -10.01 -10.27
CA GLN A 171 -21.78 -10.10 -10.31
C GLN A 171 -21.13 -10.36 -8.94
N THR A 172 -21.88 -10.45 -7.86
CA THR A 172 -21.36 -10.80 -6.53
C THR A 172 -21.42 -12.32 -6.38
N LYS A 173 -20.28 -12.99 -6.62
CA LYS A 173 -20.14 -14.44 -6.53
C LYS A 173 -19.28 -14.82 -5.33
N ARG A 174 -19.71 -15.85 -4.61
CA ARG A 174 -18.92 -16.47 -3.55
C ARG A 174 -17.69 -17.11 -4.16
N THR A 175 -16.51 -16.83 -3.59
CA THR A 175 -15.24 -17.38 -4.11
C THR A 175 -14.57 -18.30 -3.10
N ARG A 176 -14.60 -17.94 -1.81
CA ARG A 176 -14.02 -18.74 -0.75
C ARG A 176 -14.81 -18.59 0.53
N ALA A 177 -15.21 -19.72 1.09
CA ALA A 177 -15.72 -19.79 2.44
C ALA A 177 -14.92 -20.90 3.13
N GLN A 178 -13.89 -20.53 3.87
CA GLN A 178 -13.37 -21.44 4.88
C GLN A 178 -14.41 -21.47 5.99
N GLU A 179 -14.92 -22.66 6.31
CA GLU A 179 -16.09 -22.85 7.18
C GLU A 179 -15.89 -22.34 8.62
N TRP A 180 -14.65 -22.07 8.99
CA TRP A 180 -14.18 -21.68 10.33
C TRP A 180 -13.74 -20.22 10.45
N GLU A 181 -13.82 -19.42 9.37
CA GLU A 181 -13.35 -18.03 9.41
C GLU A 181 -14.45 -17.04 9.83
N THR A 182 -14.08 -16.08 10.69
CA THR A 182 -14.83 -14.85 11.01
C THR A 182 -14.88 -13.86 9.83
N THR A 183 -14.64 -14.35 8.61
CA THR A 183 -14.50 -13.60 7.38
C THR A 183 -15.28 -14.29 6.26
N CYS A 184 -15.90 -13.52 5.38
CA CYS A 184 -16.43 -13.98 4.11
C CYS A 184 -16.00 -13.04 2.98
N MET A 185 -15.71 -13.63 1.83
CA MET A 185 -15.19 -12.93 0.65
C MET A 185 -16.02 -13.25 -0.58
N TRP A 186 -16.21 -12.23 -1.42
CA TRP A 186 -16.83 -12.35 -2.72
C TRP A 186 -15.90 -11.80 -3.80
N ASN A 187 -15.92 -12.47 -4.95
CA ASN A 187 -15.12 -12.14 -6.13
C ASN A 187 -13.61 -12.08 -5.86
N GLU A 188 -13.07 -12.97 -5.02
CA GLU A 188 -11.63 -13.05 -4.77
C GLU A 188 -10.87 -13.20 -6.11
N GLY A 189 -9.82 -12.39 -6.30
CA GLY A 189 -9.05 -12.35 -7.54
C GLY A 189 -9.64 -11.47 -8.66
N SER A 190 -10.83 -10.89 -8.47
CA SER A 190 -11.39 -9.93 -9.43
C SER A 190 -10.51 -8.68 -9.55
N ARG A 191 -10.31 -8.23 -10.80
CA ARG A 191 -9.58 -6.98 -11.10
C ARG A 191 -10.39 -5.72 -10.78
N HIS A 192 -11.72 -5.82 -10.75
CA HIS A 192 -12.61 -4.66 -10.65
C HIS A 192 -13.19 -4.45 -9.26
N ARG A 193 -13.56 -5.54 -8.58
CA ARG A 193 -14.22 -5.45 -7.27
C ARG A 193 -14.10 -6.75 -6.49
N VAL A 194 -13.58 -6.63 -5.27
CA VAL A 194 -13.58 -7.67 -4.23
C VAL A 194 -14.37 -7.12 -3.05
N LEU A 195 -15.21 -7.95 -2.44
CA LEU A 195 -15.93 -7.59 -1.20
C LEU A 195 -15.46 -8.52 -0.08
N ILE A 196 -15.34 -7.96 1.12
CA ILE A 196 -14.90 -8.69 2.31
C ILE A 196 -15.78 -8.20 3.47
N ALA A 197 -16.36 -9.13 4.22
CA ALA A 197 -16.99 -8.85 5.50
C ALA A 197 -16.32 -9.72 6.56
N TYR A 198 -15.97 -9.12 7.69
CA TYR A 198 -15.23 -9.81 8.74
C TYR A 198 -15.45 -9.18 10.12
N LEU A 199 -15.15 -9.93 11.17
CA LEU A 199 -15.16 -9.41 12.53
C LEU A 199 -13.88 -8.60 12.79
N LYS A 200 -14.05 -7.29 13.03
CA LYS A 200 -12.93 -6.36 13.23
C LYS A 200 -12.25 -6.52 14.60
N HIS A 201 -13.00 -6.83 15.65
CA HIS A 201 -12.43 -6.92 17.00
C HIS A 201 -11.37 -8.04 17.15
N PRO A 202 -11.59 -9.29 16.69
CA PRO A 202 -10.56 -10.32 16.69
C PRO A 202 -9.31 -9.93 15.90
N GLU A 203 -9.48 -9.22 14.77
CA GLU A 203 -8.36 -8.70 13.97
C GLU A 203 -7.55 -7.65 14.73
N LEU A 204 -8.22 -6.72 15.41
CA LEU A 204 -7.58 -5.70 16.24
C LEU A 204 -6.74 -6.34 17.35
N MET A 205 -7.32 -7.31 18.06
CA MET A 205 -6.63 -8.02 19.15
C MET A 205 -5.39 -8.78 18.66
N ARG A 206 -5.51 -9.46 17.51
CA ARG A 206 -4.37 -10.11 16.87
C ARG A 206 -3.27 -9.12 16.49
N GLN A 207 -3.63 -7.95 15.96
CA GLN A 207 -2.65 -6.91 15.64
C GLN A 207 -1.94 -6.39 16.89
N CYS A 208 -2.66 -6.13 17.99
CA CYS A 208 -2.04 -5.73 19.26
C CYS A 208 -0.99 -6.76 19.73
N GLN A 209 -1.31 -8.06 19.66
CA GLN A 209 -0.38 -9.12 20.04
C GLN A 209 0.87 -9.17 19.14
N LEU A 210 0.70 -8.98 17.83
CA LEU A 210 1.81 -8.93 16.87
C LEU A 210 2.73 -7.73 17.13
N ILE A 211 2.14 -6.56 17.41
CA ILE A 211 2.91 -5.34 17.72
C ILE A 211 3.67 -5.51 19.04
N LYS A 212 3.04 -6.06 20.09
CA LYS A 212 3.74 -6.40 21.35
C LYS A 212 4.95 -7.31 21.11
N SER A 213 4.77 -8.35 20.30
CA SER A 213 5.84 -9.26 19.92
C SER A 213 6.94 -8.59 19.08
N ALA A 214 6.60 -7.60 18.26
CA ALA A 214 7.57 -6.83 17.49
C ALA A 214 8.35 -5.83 18.38
N ILE A 215 7.69 -5.18 19.34
CA ILE A 215 8.34 -4.31 20.33
C ILE A 215 9.30 -5.12 21.20
N ALA A 216 8.94 -6.34 21.61
CA ALA A 216 9.83 -7.20 22.39
C ALA A 216 11.16 -7.49 21.64
N ARG A 217 11.09 -7.64 20.30
CA ARG A 217 12.26 -7.87 19.44
C ARG A 217 13.05 -6.60 19.15
N ASN A 218 12.37 -5.45 19.00
CA ASN A 218 13.01 -4.15 18.79
C ASN A 218 12.38 -3.09 19.71
N PRO A 219 12.83 -3.01 20.98
CA PRO A 219 12.20 -2.14 21.96
C PRO A 219 12.30 -0.65 21.61
N ARG A 220 13.29 -0.23 20.82
CA ARG A 220 13.52 1.18 20.49
C ARG A 220 12.67 1.70 19.34
N ASN A 221 11.86 0.85 18.70
CA ASN A 221 10.99 1.27 17.62
C ASN A 221 9.81 2.12 18.14
N LEU A 222 9.94 3.45 18.02
CA LEU A 222 8.95 4.41 18.47
C LEU A 222 7.62 4.28 17.72
N SER A 223 7.66 4.00 16.42
CA SER A 223 6.45 3.87 15.59
C SER A 223 5.55 2.75 16.11
N LEU A 224 6.13 1.58 16.43
CA LEU A 224 5.39 0.46 16.99
C LEU A 224 4.79 0.78 18.37
N ARG A 225 5.50 1.53 19.21
CA ARG A 225 5.00 1.95 20.53
C ARG A 225 3.84 2.93 20.40
N ASN A 226 3.99 3.94 19.55
CA ASN A 226 2.93 4.91 19.26
C ASN A 226 1.68 4.20 18.73
N GLN A 227 1.88 3.24 17.81
CA GLN A 227 0.80 2.43 17.27
C GLN A 227 0.10 1.61 18.37
N LEU A 228 0.86 0.90 19.21
CA LEU A 228 0.29 0.10 20.29
C LEU A 228 -0.50 0.95 21.29
N GLN A 229 0.04 2.11 21.68
CA GLN A 229 -0.60 3.03 22.62
C GLN A 229 -1.99 3.44 22.11
N VAL A 230 -2.11 3.77 20.83
CA VAL A 230 -3.41 4.12 20.24
C VAL A 230 -4.33 2.90 20.19
N MET A 231 -3.81 1.73 19.78
CA MET A 231 -4.62 0.53 19.65
C MET A 231 -5.17 0.01 20.98
N GLU A 232 -4.49 0.28 22.09
CA GLU A 232 -4.93 -0.09 23.44
C GLU A 232 -5.89 0.94 24.08
N ASP A 233 -6.22 2.05 23.42
CA ASP A 233 -7.16 3.04 23.94
C ASP A 233 -8.53 2.37 24.24
N PRO A 234 -9.02 2.41 25.49
CA PRO A 234 -10.31 1.82 25.86
C PRO A 234 -11.48 2.36 25.05
N LYS A 235 -11.43 3.59 24.55
CA LYS A 235 -12.45 4.18 23.69
C LYS A 235 -12.48 3.50 22.33
N LEU A 236 -11.31 3.17 21.77
CA LEU A 236 -11.17 2.43 20.53
C LEU A 236 -11.63 0.98 20.70
N GLN A 237 -11.25 0.34 21.79
CA GLN A 237 -11.63 -1.05 22.10
C GLN A 237 -13.14 -1.24 22.28
N LYS A 238 -13.84 -0.17 22.65
CA LYS A 238 -15.30 -0.14 22.83
C LYS A 238 -16.04 0.47 21.61
N PHE A 239 -15.32 0.88 20.57
CA PHE A 239 -15.91 1.41 19.35
C PHE A 239 -16.55 0.30 18.51
#